data_AF-A0A3M6F5Z1-F1
#
_entry.id   AF-A0A3M6F5Z1-F1
#
_cell.length_a   1.000
_cell.length_b   1.000
_cell.length_c   1.000
_cell.angle_alpha   90.00
_cell.angle_beta   90.00
_cell.angle_gamma   90.00
#
_symmetry.space_group_name_H-M   'P 1'
#
loop_
_entity.id
_entity.type
_entity.pdbx_description
1 polymer ?
#
loop_
_entity_poly.entity_id
_entity_poly.type
_entity_poly.pdbx_seq_one_letter_code
_entity_poly.pdbx_strand_id
1 'polypeptide(L)'
;MFPYIAAYLLFAAVLAIFDHLSDRPLFVRSHSKHFPWKLNYSFRWWGAQEWWAAVTVISMCALLFLLFWYCVGGTLKRDAGQLLYVPIALGSTVIATRHFRIIEQFRANAWWITLLVALPTIGLGIFASAHADSYILNLTRVDASKFPLAQKALASLMLVSLWVFIGVVLLNVVVFLASILIASKTPTFIGSAKLDPVKSMAWKKHTPGRVDNRKRIMLIIIFGGSTTTATIAMSFLDYIGRHAEGALQETLIFSSFHLHPRDCGIPGWTPETWVALIDDSQAVLAEKTTKGYSFKTVKCEMQSNEALRRGMLDRLKRDDYQ
;
A
#
# COMPACT_ATOMS: atom_id res chain seq x y z
N MET A 1 19.41 -26.89 6.64
CA MET A 1 20.79 -26.46 6.99
C MET A 1 21.37 -25.44 6.01
N PHE A 2 21.21 -25.63 4.69
CA PHE A 2 21.71 -24.70 3.67
C PHE A 2 21.31 -23.21 3.86
N PRO A 3 20.05 -22.87 4.22
CA PRO A 3 19.67 -21.47 4.45
C PRO A 3 20.44 -20.81 5.61
N TYR A 4 20.74 -21.57 6.66
CA TYR A 4 21.48 -21.06 7.83
C TYR A 4 22.95 -20.80 7.50
N ILE A 5 23.59 -21.69 6.73
CA ILE A 5 24.98 -21.53 6.29
C ILE A 5 25.08 -20.33 5.34
N ALA A 6 24.14 -20.21 4.39
CA ALA A 6 24.08 -19.09 3.46
C ALA A 6 23.85 -17.75 4.18
N ALA A 7 22.99 -17.72 5.20
CA ALA A 7 22.76 -16.53 6.02
C ALA A 7 24.01 -16.12 6.80
N TYR A 8 24.76 -17.09 7.35
CA TYR A 8 26.04 -16.83 8.01
C TYR A 8 27.08 -16.24 7.05
N LEU A 9 27.22 -16.81 5.85
CA LEU A 9 28.12 -16.31 4.82
C LEU A 9 27.73 -14.91 4.34
N LEU A 10 26.43 -14.64 4.19
CA LEU A 10 25.92 -13.30 3.86
C LEU A 10 26.30 -12.29 4.96
N PHE A 11 26.10 -12.64 6.22
CA PHE A 11 26.46 -11.77 7.34
C PHE A 11 27.97 -11.49 7.39
N ALA A 12 28.79 -12.53 7.20
CA ALA A 12 30.24 -12.39 7.13
C ALA A 12 30.69 -11.50 5.95
N ALA A 13 30.07 -11.68 4.78
CA ALA A 13 30.35 -10.85 3.60
C ALA A 13 29.96 -9.38 3.81
N VAL A 14 28.78 -9.12 4.41
CA VAL A 14 28.35 -7.76 4.76
C VAL A 14 29.34 -7.11 5.73
N LEU A 15 29.76 -7.82 6.78
CA LEU A 15 30.75 -7.30 7.73
C LEU A 15 32.10 -7.01 7.05
N ALA A 16 32.57 -7.90 6.18
CA ALA A 16 33.83 -7.71 5.44
C ALA A 16 33.77 -6.49 4.50
N ILE A 17 32.65 -6.29 3.80
CA ILE A 17 32.43 -5.12 2.95
C ILE A 17 32.41 -3.84 3.79
N PHE A 18 31.69 -3.83 4.92
CA PHE A 18 31.64 -2.67 5.80
C PHE A 18 33.01 -2.33 6.40
N ASP A 19 33.81 -3.33 6.77
CA ASP A 19 35.16 -3.12 7.27
C ASP A 19 36.08 -2.56 6.18
N HIS A 20 36.00 -3.09 4.95
CA HIS A 20 36.79 -2.60 3.82
C HIS A 20 36.42 -1.18 3.38
N LEU A 21 35.14 -0.80 3.48
CA LEU A 21 34.65 0.52 3.08
C LEU A 21 34.78 1.58 4.19
N SER A 22 35.07 1.18 5.42
CA SER A 22 35.18 2.11 6.55
C SER A 22 36.60 2.61 6.70
N ASP A 23 36.80 3.93 6.68
CA ASP A 23 38.11 4.56 6.97
C ASP A 23 38.60 4.33 8.41
N ARG A 24 37.76 3.73 9.26
CA ARG A 24 38.04 3.45 10.67
C ARG A 24 37.61 2.03 11.02
N PRO A 25 38.36 1.33 11.90
CA PRO A 25 37.98 0.00 12.32
C PRO A 25 36.61 0.03 13.02
N LEU A 26 35.73 -0.89 12.62
CA LEU A 26 34.37 -1.03 13.16
C LEU A 26 34.36 -1.37 14.65
N PHE A 27 35.34 -2.15 15.10
CA PHE A 27 35.50 -2.56 16.49
C PHE A 27 36.82 -2.04 17.02
N VAL A 28 36.77 -1.36 18.17
CA VAL A 28 37.95 -0.93 18.92
C VAL A 28 38.02 -1.75 20.20
N ARG A 29 39.23 -2.12 20.59
CA ARG A 29 39.45 -2.87 21.82
C ARG A 29 39.13 -2.00 23.03
N SER A 30 38.20 -2.46 23.86
CA SER A 30 37.84 -1.85 25.14
C SER A 30 38.74 -2.36 26.25
N HIS A 31 38.96 -1.54 27.28
CA HIS A 31 39.68 -1.94 28.50
C HIS A 31 38.85 -2.86 29.42
N SER A 32 37.58 -3.16 29.07
CA SER A 32 36.75 -4.10 29.82
C SER A 32 37.20 -5.55 29.59
N LYS A 33 37.45 -6.29 30.69
CA LYS A 33 37.78 -7.73 30.64
C LYS A 33 36.63 -8.60 30.10
N HIS A 34 35.38 -8.21 30.33
CA HIS A 34 34.21 -9.02 29.96
C HIS A 34 33.68 -8.70 28.55
N PHE A 35 33.92 -7.48 28.05
CA PHE A 35 33.55 -7.07 26.70
C PHE A 35 34.73 -6.34 26.04
N PRO A 36 35.73 -7.10 25.54
CA PRO A 36 36.96 -6.53 25.02
C PRO A 36 36.78 -5.82 23.68
N TRP A 37 35.64 -5.95 23.01
CA TRP A 37 35.35 -5.32 21.72
C TRP A 37 34.18 -4.36 21.86
N LYS A 38 34.38 -3.11 21.43
CA LYS A 38 33.34 -2.08 21.41
C LYS A 38 33.19 -1.51 20.00
N LEU A 39 31.95 -1.31 19.56
CA LEU A 39 31.65 -0.64 18.30
C LEU A 39 32.25 0.78 18.31
N ASN A 40 33.02 1.12 17.28
CA ASN A 40 33.65 2.43 17.10
C ASN A 40 32.67 3.47 16.55
N TYR A 41 31.48 3.52 17.13
CA TYR A 41 30.41 4.41 16.72
C TYR A 41 29.65 4.92 17.94
N SER A 42 29.25 6.19 17.91
CA SER A 42 28.49 6.82 18.99
C SER A 42 27.17 7.36 18.46
N PHE A 43 26.06 6.85 19.00
CA PHE A 43 24.70 7.28 18.70
C PHE A 43 24.29 8.57 19.43
N ARG A 44 25.15 9.13 20.29
CA ARG A 44 24.82 10.27 21.18
C ARG A 44 24.37 11.53 20.42
N TRP A 45 24.78 11.67 19.17
CA TRP A 45 24.51 12.85 18.33
C TRP A 45 23.34 12.65 17.36
N TRP A 46 22.64 11.50 17.46
CA TRP A 46 21.51 11.21 16.59
C TRP A 46 20.33 12.09 16.95
N GLY A 47 19.91 12.91 15.99
CA GLY A 47 18.62 13.57 16.06
C GLY A 47 17.53 12.59 15.65
N ALA A 48 16.28 13.07 15.70
CA ALA A 48 15.14 12.25 15.31
C ALA A 48 15.20 11.80 13.83
N GLN A 49 15.82 12.57 12.92
CA GLN A 49 15.99 12.15 11.52
C GLN A 49 16.88 10.91 11.39
N GLU A 50 17.98 10.83 12.16
CA GLU A 50 18.90 9.69 12.16
C GLU A 50 18.21 8.42 12.69
N TRP A 51 17.38 8.54 13.72
CA TRP A 51 16.62 7.41 14.25
C TRP A 51 15.62 6.87 13.23
N TRP A 52 14.84 7.74 12.59
CA TRP A 52 13.94 7.32 11.53
C TRP A 52 14.70 6.71 10.34
N ALA A 53 15.84 7.28 9.95
CA ALA A 53 16.69 6.73 8.90
C ALA A 53 17.21 5.33 9.26
N ALA A 54 17.64 5.12 10.49
CA ALA A 54 18.07 3.80 10.96
C ALA A 54 16.91 2.79 10.94
N VAL A 55 15.72 3.17 11.40
CA VAL A 55 14.52 2.31 11.34
C VAL A 55 14.20 1.91 9.90
N THR A 56 14.21 2.86 8.96
CA THR A 56 13.97 2.59 7.54
C THR A 56 15.04 1.65 6.97
N VAL A 57 16.32 1.92 7.21
CA VAL A 57 17.43 1.11 6.68
C VAL A 57 17.42 -0.29 7.26
N ILE A 58 17.25 -0.45 8.58
CA ILE A 58 17.17 -1.76 9.23
C ILE A 58 15.99 -2.56 8.68
N SER A 59 14.83 -1.91 8.49
CA SER A 59 13.64 -2.57 7.94
C SER A 59 13.85 -3.00 6.49
N MET A 60 14.52 -2.17 5.67
CA MET A 60 14.91 -2.53 4.31
C MET A 60 15.92 -3.68 4.27
N CYS A 61 16.93 -3.67 5.14
CA CYS A 61 17.89 -4.75 5.26
C CYS A 61 17.22 -6.05 5.72
N ALA A 62 16.28 -5.98 6.67
CA ALA A 62 15.48 -7.13 7.09
C ALA A 62 14.63 -7.67 5.92
N LEU A 63 14.04 -6.80 5.11
CA LEU A 63 13.29 -7.20 3.91
C LEU A 63 14.19 -7.94 2.91
N LEU A 64 15.38 -7.40 2.61
CA LEU A 64 16.37 -8.03 1.72
C LEU A 64 16.85 -9.37 2.29
N PHE A 65 17.04 -9.46 3.60
CA PHE A 65 17.40 -10.70 4.27
C PHE A 65 16.29 -11.75 4.15
N LEU A 66 15.02 -11.37 4.35
CA LEU A 66 13.89 -12.27 4.15
C LEU A 66 13.76 -12.74 2.70
N LEU A 67 13.99 -11.84 1.73
CA LEU A 67 14.02 -12.20 0.31
C LEU A 67 15.14 -13.19 0.00
N PHE A 68 16.35 -12.94 0.50
CA PHE A 68 17.48 -13.86 0.38
C PHE A 68 17.17 -15.22 1.01
N TRP A 69 16.62 -15.23 2.23
CA TRP A 69 16.22 -16.43 2.95
C TRP A 69 15.22 -17.27 2.13
N TYR A 70 14.23 -16.62 1.52
CA TYR A 70 13.27 -17.25 0.64
C TYR A 70 13.94 -17.84 -0.62
N CYS A 71 14.81 -17.09 -1.29
CA CYS A 71 15.54 -17.56 -2.48
C CYS A 71 16.43 -18.78 -2.23
N VAL A 72 16.93 -18.94 -1.00
CA VAL A 72 17.78 -20.09 -0.60
C VAL A 72 16.93 -21.30 -0.13
N GLY A 73 15.60 -21.23 -0.27
CA GLY A 73 14.67 -22.32 0.08
C GLY A 73 14.21 -22.29 1.54
N GLY A 74 14.38 -21.17 2.23
CA GLY A 74 13.82 -20.94 3.56
C GLY A 74 12.31 -20.69 3.53
N THR A 75 11.60 -21.16 4.55
CA THR A 75 10.15 -20.90 4.69
C THR A 75 9.92 -19.46 5.13
N LEU A 76 9.04 -18.74 4.43
CA LEU A 76 8.67 -17.36 4.77
C LEU A 76 7.24 -17.32 5.34
N LYS A 77 7.07 -16.72 6.53
CA LYS A 77 5.74 -16.32 7.00
C LYS A 77 5.36 -15.01 6.30
N ARG A 78 4.26 -15.01 5.55
CA ARG A 78 3.77 -13.86 4.77
C ARG A 78 3.60 -12.60 5.63
N ASP A 79 3.11 -12.77 6.85
CA ASP A 79 2.86 -11.69 7.80
C ASP A 79 4.14 -10.94 8.21
N ALA A 80 5.26 -11.66 8.32
CA ALA A 80 6.54 -11.06 8.71
C ALA A 80 7.07 -10.08 7.65
N GLY A 81 6.87 -10.40 6.36
CA GLY A 81 7.21 -9.50 5.26
C GLY A 81 6.28 -8.28 5.21
N GLN A 82 4.99 -8.49 5.44
CA GLN A 82 4.00 -7.40 5.46
C GLN A 82 4.22 -6.40 6.60
N LEU A 83 4.62 -6.90 7.77
CA LEU A 83 4.86 -6.04 8.94
C LEU A 83 6.06 -5.09 8.74
N LEU A 84 7.05 -5.48 7.92
CA LEU A 84 8.19 -4.64 7.58
C LEU A 84 7.84 -3.48 6.62
N TYR A 85 6.70 -3.53 5.94
CA TYR A 85 6.28 -2.45 5.04
C TYR A 85 5.89 -1.18 5.79
N VAL A 86 5.22 -1.33 6.93
CA VAL A 86 4.76 -0.21 7.76
C VAL A 86 5.93 0.70 8.19
N PRO A 87 7.02 0.19 8.82
CA PRO A 87 8.14 1.03 9.21
C PRO A 87 8.92 1.61 8.01
N ILE A 88 8.98 0.92 6.86
CA ILE A 88 9.64 1.46 5.64
C ILE A 88 8.83 2.65 5.09
N ALA A 89 7.52 2.48 4.93
CA ALA A 89 6.64 3.53 4.42
C ALA A 89 6.60 4.72 5.38
N LEU A 90 6.29 4.50 6.66
CA LEU A 90 6.24 5.57 7.67
C LEU A 90 7.60 6.24 7.85
N GLY A 91 8.67 5.45 7.96
CA GLY A 91 10.02 5.97 8.15
C GLY A 91 10.46 6.83 6.96
N SER A 92 10.30 6.35 5.73
CA SER A 92 10.65 7.13 4.53
C SER A 92 9.82 8.40 4.41
N THR A 93 8.51 8.37 4.65
CA THR A 93 7.64 9.56 4.62
C THR A 93 8.01 10.58 5.70
N VAL A 94 8.30 10.15 6.93
CA VAL A 94 8.68 11.05 8.03
C VAL A 94 10.02 11.72 7.74
N ILE A 95 11.01 10.96 7.25
CA ILE A 95 12.32 11.52 6.90
C ILE A 95 12.15 12.50 5.73
N ALA A 96 11.43 12.14 4.67
CA ALA A 96 11.18 13.03 3.52
C ALA A 96 10.48 14.33 3.96
N THR A 97 9.42 14.21 4.75
CA THR A 97 8.67 15.35 5.29
C THR A 97 9.56 16.31 6.08
N ARG A 98 10.44 15.78 6.94
CA ARG A 98 11.35 16.60 7.73
C ARG A 98 12.52 17.14 6.93
N HIS A 99 13.08 16.36 6.01
CA HIS A 99 14.25 16.73 5.23
C HIS A 99 13.92 17.86 4.25
N PHE A 100 12.77 17.77 3.57
CA PHE A 100 12.31 18.79 2.63
C PHE A 100 11.42 19.87 3.27
N ARG A 101 11.15 19.78 4.58
CA ARG A 101 10.26 20.69 5.32
C ARG A 101 8.89 20.84 4.65
N ILE A 102 8.32 19.72 4.20
CA ILE A 102 7.07 19.67 3.42
C ILE A 102 5.92 20.39 4.14
N ILE A 103 5.85 20.27 5.47
CA ILE A 103 4.80 20.94 6.28
C ILE A 103 4.90 22.47 6.19
N GLU A 104 6.12 23.03 6.25
CA GLU A 104 6.33 24.47 6.13
C GLU A 104 5.96 24.96 4.73
N GLN A 105 6.37 24.22 3.70
CA GLN A 105 6.03 24.52 2.31
C GLN A 105 4.52 24.41 2.04
N PHE A 106 3.86 23.41 2.63
CA PHE A 106 2.41 23.25 2.56
C PHE A 106 1.69 24.42 3.21
N ARG A 107 2.11 24.84 4.42
CA ARG A 107 1.51 26.00 5.10
C ARG A 107 1.68 27.29 4.30
N ALA A 108 2.85 27.50 3.70
CA ALA A 108 3.10 28.68 2.86
C ALA A 108 2.22 28.73 1.60
N ASN A 109 1.78 27.57 1.09
CA ASN A 109 1.02 27.47 -0.16
C ASN A 109 -0.35 26.79 0.03
N ALA A 110 -0.89 26.81 1.25
CA ALA A 110 -2.02 25.96 1.63
C ALA A 110 -3.24 26.20 0.73
N TRP A 111 -3.51 27.46 0.40
CA TRP A 111 -4.60 27.85 -0.51
C TRP A 111 -4.45 27.20 -1.90
N TRP A 112 -3.28 27.33 -2.52
CA TRP A 112 -3.02 26.80 -3.86
C TRP A 112 -3.04 25.28 -3.89
N ILE A 113 -2.48 24.62 -2.88
CA ILE A 113 -2.50 23.16 -2.78
C ILE A 113 -3.93 22.66 -2.57
N THR A 114 -4.70 23.35 -1.72
CA THR A 114 -6.12 23.00 -1.49
C THR A 114 -6.92 23.12 -2.79
N LEU A 115 -6.73 24.20 -3.55
CA LEU A 115 -7.38 24.38 -4.85
C LEU A 115 -6.98 23.26 -5.84
N LEU A 116 -5.68 22.94 -5.91
CA LEU A 116 -5.13 21.92 -6.79
C LEU A 116 -5.62 20.51 -6.43
N VAL A 117 -5.91 20.22 -5.17
CA VAL A 117 -6.50 18.95 -4.75
C VAL A 117 -8.02 18.94 -4.90
N ALA A 118 -8.70 20.04 -4.57
CA ALA A 118 -10.16 20.13 -4.57
C ALA A 118 -10.75 20.00 -5.98
N LEU A 119 -10.17 20.69 -6.98
CA LEU A 119 -10.68 20.66 -8.35
C LEU A 119 -10.67 19.24 -8.96
N PRO A 120 -9.54 18.49 -8.94
CA PRO A 120 -9.52 17.08 -9.31
C PRO A 120 -10.42 16.22 -8.43
N THR A 121 -10.53 16.49 -7.13
CA THR A 121 -11.42 15.69 -6.25
C THR A 121 -12.87 15.77 -6.72
N ILE A 122 -13.34 16.96 -7.10
CA ILE A 122 -14.69 17.14 -7.64
C ILE A 122 -14.84 16.39 -8.97
N GLY A 123 -13.88 16.57 -9.90
CA GLY A 123 -13.91 15.90 -11.20
C GLY A 123 -13.88 14.37 -11.10
N LEU A 124 -12.98 13.83 -10.28
CA LEU A 124 -12.88 12.39 -9.99
C LEU A 124 -14.11 11.88 -9.26
N GLY A 125 -14.72 12.69 -8.39
CA GLY A 125 -15.97 12.35 -7.71
C GLY A 125 -17.14 12.19 -8.68
N ILE A 126 -17.29 13.12 -9.62
CA ILE A 126 -18.30 13.02 -10.69
C ILE A 126 -18.04 11.79 -11.55
N PHE A 127 -16.78 11.57 -11.95
CA PHE A 127 -16.39 10.39 -12.73
C PHE A 127 -16.68 9.08 -11.99
N ALA A 128 -16.30 8.98 -10.72
CA ALA A 128 -16.52 7.80 -9.89
C ALA A 128 -18.02 7.52 -9.69
N SER A 129 -18.83 8.56 -9.49
CA SER A 129 -20.29 8.42 -9.40
C SER A 129 -20.89 7.89 -10.71
N ALA A 130 -20.54 8.51 -11.85
CA ALA A 130 -21.03 8.08 -13.15
C ALA A 130 -20.60 6.65 -13.49
N HIS A 131 -19.38 6.26 -13.11
CA HIS A 131 -18.89 4.90 -13.33
C HIS A 131 -19.58 3.88 -12.42
N ALA A 132 -19.84 4.23 -11.16
CA ALA A 132 -20.61 3.39 -10.24
C ALA A 132 -22.04 3.14 -10.77
N ASP A 133 -22.71 4.19 -11.26
CA ASP A 133 -24.06 4.09 -11.83
C ASP A 133 -24.07 3.17 -13.06
N SER A 134 -23.13 3.36 -13.97
CA SER A 134 -22.96 2.51 -15.15
C SER A 134 -22.65 1.06 -14.78
N TYR A 135 -21.83 0.84 -13.75
CA TYR A 135 -21.48 -0.49 -13.27
C TYR A 135 -22.70 -1.22 -12.71
N ILE A 136 -23.49 -0.58 -11.85
CA ILE A 136 -24.73 -1.14 -11.29
C ILE A 136 -25.69 -1.48 -12.44
N LEU A 137 -25.94 -0.54 -13.35
CA LEU A 137 -26.87 -0.74 -14.47
C LEU A 137 -26.44 -1.90 -15.37
N ASN A 138 -25.16 -2.02 -15.69
CA ASN A 138 -24.65 -3.10 -16.55
C ASN A 138 -24.78 -4.47 -15.89
N LEU A 139 -24.62 -4.53 -14.56
CA LEU A 139 -24.59 -5.77 -13.80
C LEU A 139 -26.00 -6.25 -13.43
N THR A 140 -26.86 -5.35 -12.92
CA THR A 140 -28.21 -5.69 -12.44
C THR A 140 -29.30 -5.48 -13.48
N ARG A 141 -29.02 -4.75 -14.57
CA ARG A 141 -29.99 -4.29 -15.57
C ARG A 141 -31.12 -3.41 -15.01
N VAL A 142 -30.91 -2.85 -13.83
CA VAL A 142 -31.85 -1.96 -13.15
C VAL A 142 -31.20 -0.60 -12.93
N ASP A 143 -32.02 0.45 -12.97
CA ASP A 143 -31.54 1.80 -12.74
C ASP A 143 -30.85 1.92 -11.38
N ALA A 144 -29.66 2.51 -11.37
CA ALA A 144 -28.81 2.61 -10.19
C ALA A 144 -29.47 3.44 -9.08
N SER A 145 -30.39 4.35 -9.43
CA SER A 145 -31.18 5.16 -8.50
C SER A 145 -31.98 4.32 -7.48
N LYS A 146 -32.27 3.06 -7.83
CA LYS A 146 -32.94 2.08 -6.95
C LYS A 146 -32.03 1.50 -5.88
N PHE A 147 -30.72 1.74 -5.97
CA PHE A 147 -29.70 1.27 -5.03
C PHE A 147 -28.86 2.45 -4.47
N PRO A 148 -29.48 3.42 -3.78
CA PRO A 148 -28.81 4.66 -3.38
C PRO A 148 -27.64 4.44 -2.43
N LEU A 149 -27.68 3.37 -1.61
CA LEU A 149 -26.59 3.04 -0.69
C LEU A 149 -25.40 2.41 -1.45
N ALA A 150 -25.66 1.52 -2.42
CA ALA A 150 -24.62 0.95 -3.26
C ALA A 150 -23.96 2.00 -4.16
N GLN A 151 -24.74 2.93 -4.74
CA GLN A 151 -24.19 4.03 -5.52
C GLN A 151 -23.12 4.80 -4.71
N LYS A 152 -23.46 5.21 -3.49
CA LYS A 152 -22.53 5.93 -2.60
C LYS A 152 -21.34 5.07 -2.20
N ALA A 153 -21.55 3.80 -1.87
CA ALA A 153 -20.48 2.90 -1.46
C ALA A 153 -19.48 2.63 -2.59
N LEU A 154 -19.97 2.28 -3.78
CA LEU A 154 -19.14 2.03 -4.96
C LEU A 154 -18.43 3.29 -5.44
N ALA A 155 -19.13 4.43 -5.53
CA ALA A 155 -18.52 5.70 -5.91
C ALA A 155 -17.40 6.12 -4.94
N SER A 156 -17.61 5.96 -3.63
CA SER A 156 -16.60 6.22 -2.61
C SER A 156 -15.38 5.28 -2.76
N LEU A 157 -15.63 3.97 -2.93
CA LEU A 157 -14.56 2.98 -3.09
C LEU A 157 -13.74 3.24 -4.37
N MET A 158 -14.41 3.58 -5.48
CA MET A 158 -13.76 3.98 -6.74
C MET A 158 -12.95 5.27 -6.57
N LEU A 159 -13.51 6.29 -5.91
CA LEU A 159 -12.83 7.57 -5.67
C LEU A 159 -11.57 7.39 -4.82
N VAL A 160 -11.65 6.61 -3.73
CA VAL A 160 -10.49 6.28 -2.89
C VAL A 160 -9.45 5.53 -3.71
N SER A 161 -9.86 4.54 -4.51
CA SER A 161 -8.95 3.76 -5.36
C SER A 161 -8.23 4.62 -6.40
N LEU A 162 -8.95 5.57 -7.02
CA LEU A 162 -8.37 6.54 -7.96
C LEU A 162 -7.35 7.46 -7.27
N TRP A 163 -7.62 7.94 -6.06
CA TRP A 163 -6.67 8.74 -5.30
C TRP A 163 -5.43 7.95 -4.89
N VAL A 164 -5.60 6.70 -4.47
CA VAL A 164 -4.47 5.81 -4.19
C VAL A 164 -3.63 5.63 -5.47
N PHE A 165 -4.26 5.36 -6.61
CA PHE A 165 -3.58 5.24 -7.90
C PHE A 165 -2.77 6.50 -8.25
N ILE A 166 -3.39 7.68 -8.19
CA ILE A 166 -2.73 8.97 -8.44
C ILE A 166 -1.57 9.18 -7.46
N GLY A 167 -1.78 8.90 -6.17
CA GLY A 167 -0.76 9.03 -5.14
C GLY A 167 0.46 8.15 -5.41
N VAL A 168 0.26 6.91 -5.85
CA VAL A 168 1.36 5.99 -6.19
C VAL A 168 2.09 6.45 -7.45
N VAL A 169 1.38 6.89 -8.49
CA VAL A 169 2.01 7.43 -9.70
C VAL A 169 2.84 8.68 -9.37
N LEU A 170 2.28 9.62 -8.59
CA LEU A 170 3.00 10.81 -8.14
C LEU A 170 4.23 10.46 -7.29
N LEU A 171 4.12 9.47 -6.40
CA LEU A 171 5.27 8.99 -5.61
C LEU A 171 6.37 8.47 -6.53
N ASN A 172 6.04 7.69 -7.57
CA ASN A 172 7.02 7.22 -8.55
C ASN A 172 7.68 8.37 -9.33
N VAL A 173 6.91 9.39 -9.73
CA VAL A 173 7.46 10.59 -10.38
C VAL A 173 8.41 11.33 -9.45
N VAL A 174 8.05 11.51 -8.18
CA VAL A 174 8.91 12.14 -7.17
C VAL A 174 10.19 11.33 -6.96
N VAL A 175 10.08 10.00 -6.85
CA VAL A 175 11.23 9.09 -6.75
C VAL A 175 12.13 9.24 -7.98
N PHE A 176 11.57 9.26 -9.18
CA PHE A 176 12.32 9.44 -10.43
C PHE A 176 13.04 10.79 -10.49
N LEU A 177 12.36 11.90 -10.15
CA LEU A 177 12.98 13.22 -10.07
C LEU A 177 14.08 13.26 -9.02
N ALA A 178 13.87 12.64 -7.85
CA ALA A 178 14.89 12.49 -6.83
C ALA A 178 16.10 11.68 -7.34
N SER A 179 15.90 10.62 -8.13
CA SER A 179 16.99 9.89 -8.80
C SER A 179 17.83 10.80 -9.67
N ILE A 180 17.18 11.65 -10.50
CA ILE A 180 17.87 12.59 -11.40
C ILE A 180 18.65 13.62 -10.59
N LEU A 181 18.05 14.15 -9.51
CA LEU A 181 18.72 15.09 -8.61
C LEU A 181 19.92 14.44 -7.92
N ILE A 182 19.79 13.20 -7.44
CA ILE A 182 20.91 12.46 -6.85
C ILE A 182 21.97 12.17 -7.92
N ALA A 183 21.60 11.75 -9.13
CA ALA A 183 22.54 11.47 -10.22
C ALA A 183 23.26 12.73 -10.72
N SER A 184 22.62 13.89 -10.69
CA SER A 184 23.22 15.17 -11.08
C SER A 184 24.05 15.82 -9.97
N LYS A 185 23.66 15.63 -8.69
CA LYS A 185 24.42 16.09 -7.52
C LYS A 185 25.52 15.13 -7.11
N THR A 186 25.40 13.85 -7.45
CA THR A 186 26.52 12.93 -7.46
C THR A 186 27.39 13.42 -8.60
N PRO A 187 28.59 13.94 -8.34
CA PRO A 187 29.45 14.39 -9.42
C PRO A 187 29.74 13.18 -10.30
N THR A 188 29.03 13.05 -11.42
CA THR A 188 29.44 12.19 -12.51
C THR A 188 30.65 12.90 -13.10
N PHE A 189 31.81 12.40 -12.65
CA PHE A 189 33.21 12.76 -12.91
C PHE A 189 33.52 13.52 -14.22
N ILE A 190 32.74 13.31 -15.29
CA ILE A 190 32.96 13.85 -16.64
C ILE A 190 32.50 15.31 -16.80
N GLY A 191 31.42 15.74 -16.11
CA GLY A 191 30.82 17.06 -16.35
C GLY A 191 31.56 18.21 -15.67
N SER A 192 31.97 18.03 -14.42
CA SER A 192 32.64 19.08 -13.63
C SER A 192 34.16 19.14 -13.86
N ALA A 193 34.79 18.04 -14.28
CA ALA A 193 36.22 18.01 -14.61
C ALA A 193 36.56 18.65 -15.97
N LYS A 194 35.59 18.71 -16.89
CA LYS A 194 35.74 19.39 -18.19
C LYS A 194 35.83 20.92 -18.09
N LEU A 195 35.32 21.51 -17.01
CA LEU A 195 35.22 22.96 -16.84
C LEU A 195 36.43 23.58 -16.14
N ASP A 196 37.31 22.79 -15.51
CA ASP A 196 38.42 23.33 -14.72
C ASP A 196 39.58 22.30 -14.58
N PRO A 197 40.66 22.40 -15.38
CA PRO A 197 41.77 21.44 -15.34
C PRO A 197 42.50 21.43 -13.98
N VAL A 198 42.47 22.55 -13.24
CA VAL A 198 43.06 22.68 -11.89
C VAL A 198 42.26 21.90 -10.83
N LYS A 199 40.93 21.82 -10.96
CA LYS A 199 40.10 21.02 -10.04
C LYS A 199 40.26 19.51 -10.27
N SER A 200 40.69 19.09 -11.46
CA SER A 200 40.97 17.67 -11.76
C SER A 200 42.17 17.14 -10.95
N MET A 201 43.19 17.96 -10.71
CA MET A 201 44.35 17.58 -9.87
C MET A 201 44.03 17.61 -8.37
N ALA A 202 43.16 18.54 -7.94
CA ALA A 202 42.71 18.63 -6.55
C ALA A 202 41.71 17.53 -6.15
N TRP A 203 41.13 16.81 -7.12
CA TRP A 203 40.13 15.76 -6.90
C TRP A 203 40.58 14.66 -5.94
N LYS A 204 41.83 14.19 -6.04
CA LYS A 204 42.36 13.15 -5.15
C LYS A 204 42.42 13.56 -3.68
N LYS A 205 42.33 14.87 -3.38
CA LYS A 205 42.38 15.40 -2.01
C LYS A 205 41.06 16.00 -1.53
N HIS A 206 40.02 16.10 -2.38
CA HIS A 206 38.73 16.63 -1.95
C HIS A 206 37.96 15.57 -1.17
N THR A 207 38.09 15.64 0.16
CA THR A 207 37.25 14.87 1.08
C THR A 207 35.98 15.68 1.36
N PRO A 208 34.79 15.19 0.96
CA PRO A 208 33.54 15.88 1.26
C PRO A 208 33.41 16.09 2.77
N GLY A 209 32.98 17.29 3.17
CA GLY A 209 32.78 17.61 4.57
C GLY A 209 31.75 16.70 5.23
N ARG A 210 31.86 16.52 6.56
CA ARG A 210 30.96 15.66 7.35
C ARG A 210 29.47 15.99 7.16
N VAL A 211 29.14 17.27 6.94
CA VAL A 211 27.77 17.74 6.73
C VAL A 211 27.24 17.34 5.35
N ASP A 212 28.05 17.45 4.30
CA ASP A 212 27.65 17.10 2.94
C ASP A 212 27.49 15.60 2.78
N ASN A 213 28.38 14.81 3.37
CA ASN A 213 28.23 13.36 3.44
C ASN A 213 26.94 12.96 4.17
N ARG A 214 26.61 13.61 5.29
CA ARG A 214 25.35 13.34 6.01
C ARG A 214 24.12 13.65 5.15
N LYS A 215 24.11 14.78 4.43
CA LYS A 215 23.01 15.13 3.52
C LYS A 215 22.88 14.14 2.37
N ARG A 216 24.00 13.74 1.77
CA ARG A 216 24.02 12.75 0.67
C ARG A 216 23.52 11.38 1.12
N ILE A 217 23.99 10.89 2.27
CA ILE A 217 23.52 9.61 2.84
C ILE A 217 22.03 9.68 3.14
N MET A 218 21.54 10.77 3.72
CA MET A 218 20.11 10.97 3.96
C MET A 218 19.29 10.94 2.67
N LEU A 219 19.74 11.61 1.61
CA LEU A 219 19.07 11.56 0.30
C LEU A 219 19.02 10.14 -0.27
N ILE A 220 20.10 9.36 -0.14
CA ILE A 220 20.13 7.96 -0.58
C ILE A 220 19.13 7.11 0.23
N ILE A 221 19.03 7.32 1.55
CA ILE A 221 18.09 6.59 2.41
C ILE A 221 16.64 6.96 2.08
N ILE A 222 16.36 8.27 1.91
CA ILE A 222 15.03 8.74 1.49
C ILE A 222 14.67 8.13 0.15
N PHE A 223 15.61 8.15 -0.81
CA PHE A 223 15.42 7.56 -2.12
C PHE A 223 15.12 6.06 -2.04
N GLY A 224 16.00 5.26 -1.42
CA GLY A 224 15.81 3.82 -1.29
C GLY A 224 14.52 3.44 -0.56
N GLY A 225 14.17 4.16 0.51
CA GLY A 225 12.91 3.96 1.24
C GLY A 225 11.68 4.30 0.39
N SER A 226 11.73 5.42 -0.35
CA SER A 226 10.64 5.86 -1.22
C SER A 226 10.45 4.94 -2.43
N THR A 227 11.54 4.48 -3.06
CA THR A 227 11.51 3.49 -4.14
C THR A 227 10.88 2.19 -3.66
N THR A 228 11.32 1.68 -2.50
CA THR A 228 10.77 0.44 -1.93
C THR A 228 9.26 0.60 -1.65
N THR A 229 8.86 1.75 -1.07
CA THR A 229 7.46 2.07 -0.83
C THR A 229 6.65 2.13 -2.12
N ALA A 230 7.19 2.75 -3.17
CA ALA A 230 6.54 2.84 -4.47
C ALA A 230 6.38 1.47 -5.15
N THR A 231 7.41 0.61 -5.11
CA THR A 231 7.34 -0.76 -5.65
C THR A 231 6.28 -1.61 -4.94
N ILE A 232 6.21 -1.50 -3.61
CA ILE A 232 5.18 -2.19 -2.81
C ILE A 232 3.79 -1.67 -3.18
N ALA A 233 3.63 -0.35 -3.27
CA ALA A 233 2.34 0.25 -3.59
C ALA A 233 1.84 -0.11 -5.00
N MET A 234 2.75 -0.21 -5.99
CA MET A 234 2.43 -0.72 -7.32
C MET A 234 1.97 -2.19 -7.28
N SER A 235 2.63 -3.02 -6.47
CA SER A 235 2.23 -4.43 -6.29
C SER A 235 0.85 -4.54 -5.62
N PHE A 236 0.54 -3.63 -4.70
CA PHE A 236 -0.77 -3.54 -4.06
C PHE A 236 -1.86 -3.10 -5.05
N LEU A 237 -1.56 -2.15 -5.95
CA LEU A 237 -2.47 -1.74 -7.02
C LEU A 237 -2.76 -2.88 -8.01
N ASP A 238 -1.75 -3.66 -8.39
CA ASP A 238 -1.96 -4.86 -9.22
C ASP A 238 -2.84 -5.89 -8.50
N TYR A 239 -2.61 -6.10 -7.21
CA TYR A 239 -3.46 -6.98 -6.39
C TYR A 239 -4.92 -6.49 -6.35
N ILE A 240 -5.14 -5.20 -6.12
CA ILE A 240 -6.48 -4.60 -6.16
C ILE A 240 -7.09 -4.79 -7.55
N GLY A 241 -6.36 -4.48 -8.63
CA GLY A 241 -6.86 -4.60 -9.99
C GLY A 241 -7.38 -6.00 -10.33
N ARG A 242 -6.68 -7.05 -9.85
CA ARG A 242 -7.09 -8.45 -10.06
C ARG A 242 -8.32 -8.88 -9.26
N HIS A 243 -8.59 -8.23 -8.12
CA HIS A 243 -9.72 -8.57 -7.22
C HIS A 243 -10.83 -7.52 -7.23
N ALA A 244 -10.69 -6.47 -8.04
CA ALA A 244 -11.59 -5.32 -8.04
C ALA A 244 -13.03 -5.73 -8.39
N GLU A 245 -13.22 -6.58 -9.39
CA GLU A 245 -14.57 -7.01 -9.78
C GLU A 245 -15.30 -7.75 -8.66
N GLY A 246 -14.63 -8.70 -7.99
CA GLY A 246 -15.22 -9.41 -6.86
C GLY A 246 -15.56 -8.49 -5.69
N ALA A 247 -14.63 -7.60 -5.33
CA ALA A 247 -14.84 -6.62 -4.27
C ALA A 247 -15.99 -5.64 -4.58
N LEU A 248 -16.14 -5.21 -5.83
CA LEU A 248 -17.24 -4.34 -6.26
C LEU A 248 -18.60 -5.07 -6.18
N GLN A 249 -18.67 -6.33 -6.62
CA GLN A 249 -19.90 -7.12 -6.51
C GLN A 249 -20.28 -7.41 -5.05
N GLU A 250 -19.31 -7.77 -4.21
CA GLU A 250 -19.54 -7.97 -2.78
C GLU A 250 -20.00 -6.69 -2.09
N THR A 251 -19.39 -5.55 -2.44
CA THR A 251 -19.80 -4.23 -1.91
C THR A 251 -21.24 -3.90 -2.34
N LEU A 252 -21.62 -4.17 -3.59
CA LEU A 252 -22.97 -3.97 -4.09
C LEU A 252 -23.99 -4.81 -3.30
N ILE A 253 -23.69 -6.09 -3.07
CA ILE A 253 -24.58 -7.01 -2.35
C ILE A 253 -24.71 -6.59 -0.89
N PHE A 254 -23.58 -6.39 -0.21
CA PHE A 254 -23.56 -5.98 1.19
C PHE A 254 -24.31 -4.67 1.43
N SER A 255 -24.23 -3.72 0.49
CA SER A 255 -24.83 -2.39 0.65
C SER A 255 -26.29 -2.29 0.23
N SER A 256 -26.85 -3.26 -0.50
CA SER A 256 -28.23 -3.13 -1.03
C SER A 256 -29.10 -4.37 -0.92
N PHE A 257 -28.53 -5.55 -0.72
CA PHE A 257 -29.26 -6.81 -0.68
C PHE A 257 -29.38 -7.28 0.77
N HIS A 258 -30.42 -6.81 1.44
CA HIS A 258 -30.66 -7.06 2.86
C HIS A 258 -31.76 -8.10 3.14
N LEU A 259 -32.51 -8.52 2.12
CA LEU A 259 -33.62 -9.47 2.26
C LEU A 259 -33.19 -10.87 1.87
N HIS A 260 -33.78 -11.87 2.54
CA HIS A 260 -33.67 -13.25 2.10
C HIS A 260 -34.77 -13.56 1.08
N PRO A 261 -34.55 -14.53 0.16
CA PRO A 261 -35.59 -14.92 -0.80
C PRO A 261 -36.89 -15.42 -0.15
N ARG A 262 -36.83 -15.88 1.11
CA ARG A 262 -37.99 -16.26 1.94
C ARG A 262 -38.94 -15.09 2.16
N ASP A 263 -38.40 -13.90 2.35
CA ASP A 263 -39.17 -12.69 2.65
C ASP A 263 -40.03 -12.28 1.45
N CYS A 264 -39.63 -12.69 0.25
CA CYS A 264 -40.33 -12.46 -1.02
C CYS A 264 -41.16 -13.65 -1.52
N GLY A 265 -41.24 -14.76 -0.77
CA GLY A 265 -41.97 -15.97 -1.18
C GLY A 265 -41.42 -16.66 -2.42
N ILE A 266 -40.15 -16.44 -2.77
CA ILE A 266 -39.53 -17.02 -3.98
C ILE A 266 -39.33 -18.54 -3.74
N PRO A 267 -39.69 -19.44 -4.68
CA PRO A 267 -39.40 -20.87 -4.57
C PRO A 267 -38.05 -21.24 -5.21
N GLY A 268 -37.41 -22.31 -4.71
CA GLY A 268 -36.26 -22.96 -5.38
C GLY A 268 -34.91 -22.22 -5.32
N TRP A 269 -34.69 -21.39 -4.30
CA TRP A 269 -33.46 -20.61 -4.13
C TRP A 269 -32.44 -21.32 -3.23
N THR A 270 -31.15 -20.98 -3.41
CA THR A 270 -30.04 -21.54 -2.63
C THR A 270 -29.73 -20.69 -1.38
N PRO A 271 -29.16 -21.25 -0.30
CA PRO A 271 -28.90 -20.49 0.94
C PRO A 271 -28.02 -19.25 0.76
N GLU A 272 -27.27 -19.16 -0.34
CA GLU A 272 -26.36 -18.06 -0.66
C GLU A 272 -26.99 -16.98 -1.56
N THR A 273 -28.30 -17.02 -1.79
CA THR A 273 -29.01 -15.98 -2.55
C THR A 273 -29.50 -14.85 -1.67
N TRP A 274 -29.35 -13.63 -2.16
CA TRP A 274 -29.78 -12.41 -1.50
C TRP A 274 -30.73 -11.61 -2.38
N VAL A 275 -31.61 -10.83 -1.76
CA VAL A 275 -32.64 -10.07 -2.47
C VAL A 275 -32.59 -8.60 -2.07
N ALA A 276 -32.74 -7.74 -3.07
CA ALA A 276 -32.90 -6.30 -2.92
C ALA A 276 -34.23 -5.86 -3.52
N LEU A 277 -35.09 -5.23 -2.72
CA LEU A 277 -36.36 -4.71 -3.19
C LEU A 277 -36.13 -3.44 -4.05
N ILE A 278 -36.72 -3.39 -5.24
CA ILE A 278 -36.62 -2.25 -6.17
C ILE A 278 -37.89 -1.41 -6.13
N ASP A 279 -39.02 -2.10 -5.99
CA ASP A 279 -40.37 -1.57 -5.98
C ASP A 279 -41.28 -2.53 -5.21
N ASP A 280 -42.51 -2.12 -4.89
CA ASP A 280 -43.41 -2.88 -4.01
C ASP A 280 -43.72 -4.31 -4.50
N SER A 281 -43.52 -4.59 -5.80
CA SER A 281 -43.76 -5.90 -6.42
C SER A 281 -42.54 -6.50 -7.13
N GLN A 282 -41.39 -5.82 -7.14
CA GLN A 282 -40.21 -6.23 -7.89
C GLN A 282 -38.95 -6.19 -7.03
N ALA A 283 -38.13 -7.22 -7.15
CA ALA A 283 -36.85 -7.31 -6.48
C ALA A 283 -35.76 -7.83 -7.41
N VAL A 284 -34.49 -7.51 -7.13
CA VAL A 284 -33.34 -8.16 -7.75
C VAL A 284 -32.89 -9.29 -6.83
N LEU A 285 -32.77 -10.48 -7.39
CA LEU A 285 -32.13 -11.62 -6.76
C LEU A 285 -30.68 -11.71 -7.23
N ALA A 286 -29.76 -11.78 -6.28
CA ALA A 286 -28.35 -12.04 -6.50
C ALA A 286 -28.03 -13.49 -6.11
N GLU A 287 -27.57 -14.29 -7.07
CA GLU A 287 -27.19 -15.69 -6.91
C GLU A 287 -25.68 -15.84 -7.08
N LYS A 288 -25.02 -16.48 -6.11
CA LYS A 288 -23.59 -16.71 -6.17
C LYS A 288 -23.25 -17.81 -7.18
N THR A 289 -22.28 -17.54 -8.03
CA THR A 289 -21.78 -18.41 -9.10
C THR A 289 -20.26 -18.57 -8.98
N THR A 290 -19.66 -19.48 -9.77
CA THR A 290 -18.21 -19.71 -9.77
C THR A 290 -17.38 -18.50 -10.24
N LYS A 291 -18.01 -17.52 -10.90
CA LYS A 291 -17.36 -16.31 -11.44
C LYS A 291 -17.78 -15.01 -10.73
N GLY A 292 -18.48 -15.09 -9.60
CA GLY A 292 -19.05 -13.94 -8.91
C GLY A 292 -20.57 -14.07 -8.76
N TYR A 293 -21.33 -12.99 -8.96
CA TYR A 293 -22.78 -13.02 -8.77
C TYR A 293 -23.56 -12.85 -10.07
N SER A 294 -24.67 -13.60 -10.19
CA SER A 294 -25.67 -13.44 -11.24
C SER A 294 -26.87 -12.69 -10.70
N PHE A 295 -27.35 -11.68 -11.43
CA PHE A 295 -28.46 -10.83 -11.03
C PHE A 295 -29.67 -11.10 -11.92
N LYS A 296 -30.84 -11.28 -11.31
CA LYS A 296 -32.11 -11.49 -12.01
C LYS A 296 -33.22 -10.68 -11.35
N THR A 297 -34.00 -9.96 -12.13
CA THR A 297 -35.21 -9.31 -11.63
C THR A 297 -36.31 -10.35 -11.47
N VAL A 298 -36.91 -10.39 -10.29
CA VAL A 298 -37.98 -11.32 -9.91
C VAL A 298 -39.15 -10.55 -9.31
N LYS A 299 -40.35 -11.12 -9.40
CA LYS A 299 -41.49 -10.61 -8.65
C LYS A 299 -41.30 -10.95 -7.17
N CYS A 300 -41.53 -9.98 -6.30
CA CYS A 300 -41.47 -10.17 -4.85
C CYS A 300 -42.82 -9.78 -4.26
N GLU A 301 -43.45 -10.72 -3.56
CA GLU A 301 -44.60 -10.43 -2.70
C GLU A 301 -44.09 -10.49 -1.25
N MET A 302 -43.93 -9.32 -0.63
CA MET A 302 -43.46 -9.19 0.75
C MET A 302 -44.36 -9.99 1.69
N GLN A 303 -43.81 -11.01 2.33
CA GLN A 303 -44.53 -11.79 3.33
C GLN A 303 -44.55 -11.06 4.66
N SER A 304 -45.70 -11.05 5.33
CA SER A 304 -45.79 -10.52 6.69
C SER A 304 -44.99 -11.40 7.67
N ASN A 305 -44.52 -10.79 8.76
CA ASN A 305 -43.82 -11.52 9.83
C ASN A 305 -44.64 -12.70 10.37
N GLU A 306 -45.97 -12.60 10.36
CA GLU A 306 -46.86 -13.69 10.76
C GLU A 306 -46.89 -14.83 9.75
N ALA A 307 -46.88 -14.52 8.45
CA ALA A 307 -46.84 -15.52 7.38
C ALA A 307 -45.51 -16.29 7.40
N LEU A 308 -44.39 -15.58 7.58
CA LEU A 308 -43.06 -16.16 7.77
C LEU A 308 -43.00 -17.09 8.98
N ARG A 309 -43.57 -16.66 10.12
CA ARG A 309 -43.60 -17.46 11.36
C ARG A 309 -44.47 -18.72 11.22
N ARG A 310 -45.64 -18.62 10.57
CA ARG A 310 -46.48 -19.78 10.26
C ARG A 310 -45.78 -20.75 9.31
N GLY A 311 -45.16 -20.24 8.24
CA GLY A 311 -44.39 -21.07 7.31
C GLY A 311 -43.21 -21.79 7.96
N MET A 312 -42.50 -21.14 8.89
CA MET A 312 -41.44 -21.78 9.68
C MET A 312 -41.99 -22.89 10.59
N LEU A 313 -43.10 -22.64 11.29
CA LEU A 313 -43.75 -23.64 12.16
C LEU A 313 -44.29 -24.83 11.37
N ASP A 314 -44.84 -24.62 10.18
CA ASP A 314 -45.34 -25.70 9.33
C ASP A 314 -44.21 -26.57 8.75
N ARG A 315 -43.03 -26.00 8.49
CA ARG A 315 -41.84 -26.78 8.10
C ARG A 315 -41.23 -27.55 9.28
N LEU A 316 -41.17 -26.95 10.46
CA LEU A 316 -40.75 -27.63 11.70
C LEU A 316 -41.66 -28.81 12.03
N LYS A 317 -42.94 -28.77 11.63
CA LYS A 317 -43.87 -29.90 11.74
C LYS A 317 -43.69 -30.98 10.67
N ARG A 318 -43.00 -30.68 9.56
CA ARG A 318 -42.85 -31.60 8.42
C ARG A 318 -41.50 -32.32 8.36
N ASP A 319 -40.56 -32.05 9.28
CA ASP A 319 -39.19 -32.60 9.23
C ASP A 319 -38.46 -32.38 7.88
N ASP A 320 -38.90 -31.44 7.06
CA ASP A 320 -38.25 -31.08 5.79
C ASP A 320 -37.13 -30.06 6.08
N TYR A 321 -36.01 -30.57 6.59
CA TYR A 321 -34.72 -29.87 6.54
C TYR A 321 -33.96 -30.30 5.28
N GLN A 322 -34.17 -29.57 4.19
CA GLN A 322 -33.21 -29.41 3.09
C GLN A 322 -33.04 -27.92 2.80
#